data_AF-A0A3A2J7L3-F1
#
_entry.id   AF-A0A3A2J7L3-F1
#
_cell.length_a   1.000
_cell.length_b   1.000
_cell.length_c   1.000
_cell.angle_alpha   90.00
_cell.angle_beta   90.00
_cell.angle_gamma   90.00
#
_symmetry.space_group_name_H-M   'P 1'
#
loop_
_entity.id
_entity.type
_entity.pdbx_description
1 polymer ?
#
loop_
_entity_poly.entity_id
_entity_poly.type
_entity_poly.pdbx_seq_one_letter_code
_entity_poly.pdbx_strand_id
1 'polypeptide(L)'
;MTCHEERKQVITLLKDTIKAGARQVKACDVLGLSERTLQRWQTDQTVRCDQRPLRNYQPPHKLTEIERAQVLTIANSDEFGHLPPSQIVPRLADQGRYIASESTFYRILRAEKQVSHRRSERPTQARTKPRAVCATAPNQLYSWDIT
;
A
#
# COMPACT_ATOMS: atom_id res chain seq x y z
N MET A 1 -11.33 8.42 8.47
CA MET A 1 -10.48 9.59 8.16
C MET A 1 -11.40 10.60 7.52
N THR A 2 -11.52 11.82 8.05
CA THR A 2 -12.39 12.83 7.43
C THR A 2 -11.61 13.60 6.38
N CYS A 3 -12.08 13.56 5.14
CA CYS A 3 -11.55 14.38 4.06
C CYS A 3 -11.70 15.87 4.41
N HIS A 4 -10.86 16.73 3.82
CA HIS A 4 -10.93 18.17 4.03
C HIS A 4 -12.32 18.73 3.69
N GLU A 5 -12.95 18.22 2.63
CA GLU A 5 -14.28 18.65 2.20
C GLU A 5 -15.37 18.23 3.19
N GLU A 6 -15.29 17.01 3.70
CA GLU A 6 -16.20 16.50 4.74
C GLU A 6 -16.07 17.33 6.03
N ARG A 7 -14.86 17.73 6.42
CA ARG A 7 -14.65 18.60 7.60
C ARG A 7 -15.32 19.96 7.42
N LYS A 8 -15.22 20.57 6.23
CA LYS A 8 -15.90 21.83 5.93
C LYS A 8 -17.41 21.69 6.04
N GLN A 9 -17.98 20.64 5.42
CA GLN A 9 -19.42 20.37 5.48
C GLN A 9 -19.90 20.19 6.93
N VAL A 10 -19.19 19.38 7.71
CA VAL A 10 -19.49 19.14 9.13
C VAL A 10 -19.46 20.46 9.93
N ILE A 11 -18.48 21.32 9.69
CA ILE A 11 -18.38 22.63 10.36
C ILE A 11 -19.56 23.53 9.97
N THR A 12 -19.96 23.57 8.71
CA THR A 12 -21.11 24.35 8.25
C THR A 12 -22.41 23.86 8.91
N LEU A 13 -22.67 22.56 8.90
CA LEU A 13 -23.85 21.96 9.53
C LEU A 13 -23.89 22.21 11.05
N LEU A 14 -22.74 22.14 11.71
CA LEU A 14 -22.63 22.46 13.14
C LEU A 14 -22.88 23.95 13.41
N LYS A 15 -22.42 24.86 12.55
CA LYS A 15 -22.71 26.29 12.67
C LYS A 15 -24.20 26.59 12.49
N ASP A 16 -24.85 25.97 11.51
CA ASP A 16 -26.27 26.18 11.23
C ASP A 16 -27.14 25.66 12.38
N THR A 17 -26.82 24.49 12.93
CA THR A 17 -27.54 23.92 14.09
C THR A 17 -27.33 24.73 15.37
N ILE A 18 -26.13 25.25 15.62
CA ILE A 18 -25.87 26.15 16.75
C ILE A 18 -26.65 27.47 16.57
N LYS A 19 -26.70 28.02 15.35
CA LYS A 19 -27.49 29.22 15.02
C LYS A 19 -28.99 28.99 15.22
N ALA A 20 -29.48 27.77 14.99
CA ALA A 20 -30.85 27.36 15.28
C ALA A 20 -31.13 27.17 16.79
N GLY A 21 -30.14 27.36 17.66
CA GLY A 21 -30.30 27.34 19.13
C GLY A 21 -29.80 26.07 19.82
N ALA A 22 -29.18 25.12 19.11
CA ALA A 22 -28.62 23.93 19.72
C ALA A 22 -27.33 24.23 20.50
N ARG A 23 -27.13 23.56 21.64
CA ARG A 23 -25.85 23.59 22.35
C ARG A 23 -24.80 22.83 21.53
N GLN A 24 -23.62 23.42 21.35
CA GLN A 24 -22.51 22.86 20.59
C GLN A 24 -22.18 21.42 20.99
N VAL A 25 -22.12 21.12 22.30
CA VAL A 25 -21.88 19.76 22.82
C VAL A 25 -22.88 18.76 22.26
N LYS A 26 -24.19 19.06 22.34
CA LYS A 26 -25.24 18.15 21.86
C LYS A 26 -25.20 17.97 20.34
N ALA A 27 -24.86 19.03 19.60
CA ALA A 27 -24.73 18.95 18.15
C ALA A 27 -23.52 18.10 17.73
N CYS A 28 -22.40 18.19 18.45
CA CYS A 28 -21.22 17.35 18.26
C CYS A 28 -21.50 15.88 18.64
N ASP A 29 -22.23 15.63 19.72
CA ASP A 29 -22.57 14.27 20.19
C ASP A 29 -23.36 13.48 19.13
N VAL A 30 -24.32 14.12 18.44
CA VAL A 30 -25.11 13.49 17.37
C VAL A 30 -24.24 13.05 16.19
N LEU A 31 -23.17 13.79 15.89
CA LEU A 31 -22.21 13.46 14.84
C LEU A 31 -21.09 12.53 15.31
N GLY A 32 -21.09 12.10 16.57
CA GLY A 32 -20.03 11.28 17.18
C GLY A 32 -18.70 12.02 17.30
N LEU A 33 -18.72 13.35 17.39
CA LEU A 33 -17.53 14.19 17.50
C LEU A 33 -17.42 14.76 18.91
N SER A 34 -16.18 14.89 19.40
CA SER A 34 -15.94 15.65 20.62
C SER A 34 -15.95 17.15 20.33
N GLU A 35 -16.45 17.95 21.27
CA GLU A 35 -16.43 19.42 21.17
C GLU A 35 -14.99 19.95 20.95
N ARG A 36 -14.01 19.35 21.63
CA ARG A 36 -12.58 19.67 21.49
C ARG A 36 -12.07 19.44 20.07
N THR A 37 -12.60 18.44 19.36
CA THR A 37 -12.24 18.17 17.96
C THR A 37 -12.71 19.31 17.06
N LEU A 38 -13.95 19.77 17.23
CA LEU A 38 -14.50 20.91 16.48
C LEU A 38 -13.72 22.19 16.76
N GLN A 39 -13.47 22.50 18.04
CA GLN A 39 -12.69 23.66 18.44
C GLN A 39 -11.28 23.63 17.86
N ARG A 40 -10.60 22.48 17.86
CA ARG A 40 -9.29 22.30 17.21
C ARG A 40 -9.32 22.55 15.71
N TRP A 41 -10.38 22.13 15.01
CA TRP A 41 -10.52 22.43 13.58
C TRP A 41 -10.75 23.91 13.28
N GLN A 42 -11.27 24.66 14.24
CA GLN A 42 -11.59 26.10 14.13
C GLN A 42 -10.53 27.03 14.75
N THR A 43 -9.55 26.48 15.48
CA THR A 43 -8.49 27.27 16.16
C THR A 43 -7.58 27.98 15.15
N ASP A 44 -7.35 27.36 14.00
CA ASP A 44 -6.68 27.99 12.88
C ASP A 44 -7.72 28.66 11.96
N GLN A 45 -7.40 29.84 11.41
CA GLN A 45 -8.26 30.57 10.46
C GLN A 45 -8.62 29.74 9.20
N THR A 46 -7.93 28.62 8.97
CA THR A 46 -8.20 27.66 7.89
C THR A 46 -8.51 26.29 8.46
N VAL A 47 -9.59 25.66 7.98
CA VAL A 47 -9.94 24.28 8.33
C VAL A 47 -8.83 23.37 7.81
N ARG A 48 -7.95 22.92 8.71
CA ARG A 48 -6.83 22.06 8.32
C ARG A 48 -7.33 20.69 7.86
N CYS A 49 -6.77 20.19 6.76
CA CYS A 49 -6.94 18.81 6.34
C CYS A 49 -6.38 17.85 7.41
N ASP A 50 -6.68 16.56 7.29
CA ASP A 50 -6.02 15.57 8.14
C ASP A 50 -4.50 15.66 7.93
N GLN A 51 -3.74 15.94 8.98
CA GLN A 51 -2.28 16.04 8.92
C GLN A 51 -1.59 14.68 9.05
N ARG A 52 -2.32 13.64 9.49
CA ARG A 52 -1.80 12.27 9.55
C ARG A 52 -1.24 11.77 8.21
N PRO A 53 -1.91 11.97 7.06
CA PRO A 53 -1.36 11.61 5.75
C PRO A 53 -0.18 12.48 5.30
N LEU A 54 0.03 13.65 5.90
CA LEU A 54 1.10 14.60 5.54
C LEU A 54 2.40 14.37 6.31
N ARG A 55 2.53 13.24 7.02
CA ARG A 55 3.73 12.93 7.80
C ARG A 55 4.92 12.65 6.87
N ASN A 56 5.72 13.68 6.64
CA ASN A 56 7.02 13.56 5.98
C ASN A 56 8.06 13.06 6.98
N TYR A 57 8.16 11.74 7.14
CA TYR A 57 9.22 11.11 7.94
C TYR A 57 10.21 10.38 7.03
N GLN A 58 11.47 10.80 7.06
CA GLN A 58 12.57 10.09 6.42
C GLN A 58 13.41 9.39 7.51
N PRO A 59 13.55 8.05 7.46
CA PRO A 59 14.41 7.34 8.40
C PRO A 59 15.87 7.79 8.25
N PRO A 60 16.63 7.91 9.36
CA PRO A 60 18.03 8.36 9.33
C PRO A 60 18.94 7.38 8.57
N HIS A 61 18.61 6.09 8.56
CA HIS A 61 19.36 5.03 7.87
C HIS A 61 18.83 4.75 6.46
N LYS A 62 18.12 5.70 5.86
CA LYS A 62 17.67 5.57 4.47
C LYS A 62 18.90 5.65 3.56
N LEU A 63 19.13 4.61 2.76
CA LEU A 63 20.18 4.62 1.75
C LEU A 63 20.06 5.85 0.85
N THR A 64 21.18 6.53 0.66
CA THR A 64 21.37 7.61 -0.29
C THR A 64 21.22 7.11 -1.72
N GLU A 65 21.02 8.02 -2.66
CA GLU A 65 20.93 7.67 -4.09
C GLU A 65 22.22 7.04 -4.61
N ILE A 66 23.37 7.45 -4.07
CA ILE A 66 24.68 6.89 -4.42
C ILE A 66 24.78 5.42 -3.98
N GLU A 67 24.42 5.13 -2.73
CA GLU A 67 24.43 3.75 -2.22
C GLU A 67 23.42 2.87 -2.96
N ARG A 68 22.26 3.42 -3.34
CA ARG A 68 21.28 2.71 -4.18
C ARG A 68 21.86 2.38 -5.57
N ALA A 69 22.57 3.31 -6.19
CA ALA A 69 23.23 3.08 -7.46
C ALA A 69 24.31 1.98 -7.35
N GLN A 70 25.10 1.99 -6.28
CA GLN A 70 26.09 0.93 -6.02
C GLN A 70 25.44 -0.45 -5.90
N VAL A 71 24.30 -0.56 -5.18
CA VAL A 71 23.53 -1.81 -5.10
C VAL A 71 23.10 -2.28 -6.49
N LEU A 72 22.63 -1.38 -7.35
CA LEU A 72 22.20 -1.72 -8.71
C LEU A 72 23.36 -2.12 -9.61
N THR A 73 24.51 -1.44 -9.51
CA THR A 73 25.72 -1.80 -10.26
C THR A 73 26.17 -3.21 -9.90
N ILE A 74 26.18 -3.55 -8.61
CA ILE A 74 26.58 -4.89 -8.17
C ILE A 74 25.56 -5.92 -8.60
N ALA A 75 24.27 -5.67 -8.36
CA ALA A 75 23.21 -6.60 -8.72
C ALA A 75 23.11 -6.87 -10.24
N ASN A 76 23.55 -5.94 -11.09
CA ASN A 76 23.55 -6.09 -12.55
C ASN A 76 24.96 -6.37 -13.13
N SER A 77 25.97 -6.60 -12.29
CA SER A 77 27.32 -6.97 -12.74
C SER A 77 27.36 -8.39 -13.31
N ASP A 78 28.36 -8.70 -14.13
CA ASP A 78 28.51 -10.05 -14.71
C ASP A 78 28.68 -11.14 -13.64
N GLU A 79 29.34 -10.80 -12.52
CA GLU A 79 29.60 -11.71 -11.40
C GLU A 79 28.33 -12.08 -10.62
N PHE A 80 27.39 -11.14 -10.47
CA PHE A 80 26.23 -11.29 -9.59
C PHE A 80 24.86 -11.25 -10.30
N GLY A 81 24.80 -10.79 -11.56
CA GLY A 81 23.54 -10.60 -12.31
C GLY A 81 22.71 -11.87 -12.47
N HIS A 82 23.38 -13.01 -12.47
CA HIS A 82 22.74 -14.33 -12.55
C HIS A 82 22.33 -14.89 -11.19
N LEU A 83 22.61 -14.23 -10.06
CA LEU A 83 22.38 -14.71 -8.69
C LEU A 83 21.27 -13.93 -7.99
N PRO A 84 20.41 -14.55 -7.16
CA PRO A 84 19.40 -13.82 -6.41
C PRO A 84 20.06 -13.02 -5.26
N PRO A 85 19.43 -11.94 -4.76
CA PRO A 85 19.91 -11.18 -3.61
C PRO A 85 20.28 -12.03 -2.38
N SER A 86 19.56 -13.14 -2.15
CA SER A 86 19.85 -14.11 -1.09
C SER A 86 21.22 -14.78 -1.21
N GLN A 87 21.81 -14.82 -2.41
CA GLN A 87 23.15 -15.36 -2.66
C GLN A 87 24.20 -14.24 -2.83
N ILE A 88 23.80 -13.08 -3.35
CA ILE A 88 24.69 -11.92 -3.51
C ILE A 88 25.17 -11.40 -2.16
N VAL A 89 24.25 -11.21 -1.20
CA VAL A 89 24.57 -10.60 0.09
C VAL A 89 25.56 -11.45 0.91
N PRO A 90 25.39 -12.78 1.05
CA PRO A 90 26.39 -13.62 1.72
C PRO A 90 27.76 -13.59 1.03
N ARG A 91 27.82 -13.66 -0.30
CA ARG A 91 29.09 -13.60 -1.04
C ARG A 91 29.81 -12.28 -0.86
N LEU A 92 29.09 -11.16 -0.82
CA LEU A 92 29.67 -9.85 -0.50
C LEU A 92 30.20 -9.82 0.93
N ALA A 93 29.47 -10.42 1.88
CA ALA A 93 29.92 -10.52 3.27
C ALA A 93 31.18 -11.40 3.41
N ASP A 94 31.28 -12.50 2.66
CA ASP A 94 32.48 -13.34 2.59
C ASP A 94 33.69 -12.56 2.06
N GLN A 95 33.46 -11.59 1.16
CA GLN A 95 34.47 -10.65 0.67
C GLN A 95 34.74 -9.48 1.64
N GLY A 96 34.11 -9.45 2.82
CA GLY A 96 34.22 -8.36 3.80
C GLY A 96 33.52 -7.07 3.40
N ARG A 97 32.63 -7.10 2.39
CA ARG A 97 31.95 -5.93 1.84
C ARG A 97 30.47 -5.94 2.25
N TYR A 98 30.06 -4.99 3.08
CA TYR A 98 28.65 -4.80 3.43
C TYR A 98 28.10 -3.51 2.84
N ILE A 99 26.96 -3.61 2.15
CA ILE A 99 26.31 -2.46 1.47
C ILE A 99 24.89 -2.30 1.99
N ALA A 100 24.10 -3.37 1.97
CA ALA A 100 22.74 -3.37 2.47
C ALA A 100 22.26 -4.78 2.81
N SER A 101 21.17 -4.87 3.57
CA SER A 101 20.48 -6.13 3.85
C SER A 101 19.86 -6.73 2.59
N GLU A 102 19.63 -8.04 2.60
CA GLU A 102 18.90 -8.76 1.55
C GLU A 102 17.53 -8.13 1.24
N SER A 103 16.75 -7.80 2.28
CA SER A 103 15.46 -7.14 2.16
C SER A 103 15.55 -5.79 1.45
N THR A 104 16.66 -5.08 1.63
CA THR A 104 16.89 -3.79 1.00
C THR A 104 17.29 -3.94 -0.47
N PHE A 105 18.09 -4.94 -0.82
CA PHE A 105 18.35 -5.33 -2.21
C PHE A 105 17.04 -5.62 -2.94
N TYR A 106 16.17 -6.47 -2.37
CA TYR A 106 14.87 -6.77 -2.98
C TYR A 106 14.00 -5.51 -3.13
N ARG A 107 13.99 -4.62 -2.14
CA ARG A 107 13.21 -3.38 -2.21
C ARG A 107 13.71 -2.45 -3.33
N ILE A 108 15.03 -2.36 -3.53
CA ILE A 108 15.64 -1.56 -4.61
C ILE A 108 15.33 -2.19 -5.97
N LEU A 109 15.57 -3.49 -6.15
CA LEU A 109 15.30 -4.19 -7.40
C LEU A 109 13.81 -4.18 -7.78
N ARG A 110 12.90 -4.25 -6.79
CA ARG A 110 11.45 -4.10 -7.04
C ARG A 110 11.09 -2.70 -7.50
N ALA A 111 11.72 -1.66 -6.96
CA ALA A 111 11.52 -0.29 -7.40
C ALA A 111 11.95 -0.09 -8.86
N GLU A 112 13.07 -0.71 -9.25
CA GLU A 112 13.57 -0.72 -10.64
C GLU A 112 12.90 -1.76 -11.55
N LYS A 113 11.88 -2.50 -11.05
CA LYS A 113 11.17 -3.57 -11.78
C LYS A 113 12.10 -4.70 -12.30
N GLN A 114 13.24 -4.92 -11.65
CA GLN A 114 14.22 -5.95 -11.99
C GLN A 114 13.98 -7.29 -11.28
N VAL A 115 12.95 -7.38 -10.44
CA VAL A 115 12.50 -8.65 -9.84
C VAL A 115 11.45 -9.27 -10.74
N SER A 116 11.90 -10.02 -11.75
CA SER A 116 11.05 -10.89 -12.56
C SER A 116 11.30 -12.36 -12.23
N HIS A 117 10.31 -13.20 -12.50
CA HIS A 117 10.50 -14.65 -12.46
C HIS A 117 11.59 -15.03 -13.48
N ARG A 118 12.65 -15.67 -13.01
CA ARG A 118 13.79 -16.10 -13.85
C ARG A 118 13.43 -17.26 -14.77
N ARG A 119 12.42 -18.03 -14.41
CA ARG A 119 11.90 -19.10 -15.27
C ARG A 119 10.94 -18.47 -16.26
N SER A 120 11.02 -18.91 -17.52
CA SER A 120 9.91 -18.79 -18.47
C SER A 120 8.79 -19.74 -17.99
N GLU A 121 8.19 -19.42 -16.85
CA GLU A 121 6.97 -20.07 -16.44
C GLU A 121 5.89 -19.62 -17.41
N ARG A 122 5.17 -20.61 -17.97
CA ARG A 122 4.06 -20.36 -18.90
C ARG A 122 3.18 -19.26 -18.28
N PRO A 123 2.90 -18.17 -19.01
CA PRO A 123 2.04 -17.12 -18.48
C PRO A 123 0.75 -17.76 -18.00
N THR A 124 0.24 -17.29 -16.85
CA THR A 124 -0.99 -17.79 -16.24
C THR A 124 -2.08 -17.88 -17.30
N GLN A 125 -2.42 -19.10 -17.70
CA GLN A 125 -3.47 -19.31 -18.68
C GLN A 125 -4.79 -19.00 -17.99
N ALA A 126 -5.58 -18.08 -18.56
CA ALA A 126 -6.88 -17.74 -18.02
C ALA A 126 -7.76 -19.01 -18.02
N ARG A 127 -7.95 -19.63 -16.84
CA ARG A 127 -8.87 -20.75 -16.68
C ARG A 127 -10.28 -20.18 -16.69
N THR A 128 -10.99 -20.36 -17.79
CA THR A 128 -12.43 -20.11 -17.83
C THR A 128 -13.14 -21.19 -17.02
N LYS A 129 -14.19 -20.80 -16.29
CA LYS A 129 -15.07 -21.79 -15.67
C LYS A 129 -15.64 -22.69 -16.77
N PRO A 130 -15.70 -24.02 -16.58
CA PRO A 130 -16.37 -24.89 -17.54
C PRO A 130 -17.82 -24.42 -17.74
N ARG A 131 -18.31 -24.56 -18.98
CA ARG A 131 -19.66 -24.13 -19.34
C ARG A 131 -20.68 -24.81 -18.42
N ALA A 132 -21.50 -24.00 -17.75
CA ALA A 132 -22.60 -24.52 -16.94
C ALA A 132 -23.60 -25.23 -17.86
N VAL A 133 -23.74 -26.53 -17.67
CA VAL A 133 -24.71 -27.38 -18.34
C VAL A 133 -25.83 -27.67 -17.35
N CYS A 134 -27.08 -27.43 -17.75
CA CYS A 134 -28.27 -27.62 -16.92
C CYS A 134 -29.15 -28.70 -17.54
N ALA A 135 -29.58 -29.67 -16.74
CA ALA A 135 -30.54 -30.70 -17.15
C ALA A 135 -31.93 -30.35 -16.62
N THR A 136 -32.92 -30.35 -17.50
CA THR A 136 -34.34 -30.13 -17.18
C THR A 136 -35.14 -31.44 -17.08
N ALA A 137 -34.58 -32.56 -17.52
CA ALA A 137 -35.18 -33.89 -17.44
C ALA A 137 -34.13 -35.00 -17.18
N PRO A 138 -34.55 -36.19 -16.72
CA PRO A 138 -33.66 -37.35 -16.60
C PRO A 138 -32.97 -37.69 -17.93
N ASN A 139 -31.75 -38.24 -17.87
CA ASN A 139 -30.94 -38.70 -19.02
C ASN A 139 -30.43 -37.62 -20.00
N GLN A 140 -30.42 -36.35 -19.60
CA GLN A 140 -29.91 -35.24 -20.44
C GLN A 140 -28.42 -34.92 -20.25
N LEU A 141 -27.81 -35.37 -19.15
CA LEU A 141 -26.43 -35.06 -18.81
C LEU A 141 -25.76 -36.29 -18.20
N TYR A 142 -24.60 -36.63 -18.74
CA TYR A 142 -23.74 -37.69 -18.24
C TYR A 142 -22.38 -37.07 -17.91
N SER A 143 -21.93 -37.26 -16.67
CA SER A 143 -20.56 -36.96 -16.26
C SER A 143 -19.92 -38.24 -15.76
N TRP A 144 -18.78 -38.59 -16.33
CA TRP A 144 -17.89 -39.60 -15.78
C TRP A 144 -16.75 -38.92 -15.01
N ASP A 145 -16.21 -39.61 -14.03
CA ASP A 145 -14.95 -39.25 -13.39
C ASP A 145 -14.05 -40.49 -13.43
N ILE A 146 -12.77 -40.29 -13.73
CA ILE A 146 -11.78 -41.37 -13.76
C ILE A 146 -10.86 -41.13 -12.56
N THR A 147 -10.87 -42.08 -11.63
CA THR A 147 -9.97 -42.08 -10.46
C THR A 147 -8.62 -42.68 -10.80
#